data_AF-A0A946QMW4-F1
#
_entry.id   AF-A0A946QMW4-F1
#
_cell.length_a   1.000
_cell.length_b   1.000
_cell.length_c   1.000
_cell.angle_alpha   90.00
_cell.angle_beta   90.00
_cell.angle_gamma   90.00
#
_symmetry.space_group_name_H-M   'P 1'
#
loop_
_entity.id
_entity.type
_entity.pdbx_description
1 polymer ?
#
loop_
_entity_poly.entity_id
_entity_poly.type
_entity_poly.pdbx_seq_one_letter_code
_entity_poly.pdbx_strand_id
1 'polypeptide(L)'
;MAEKEIALLKKQISKLNEKKFDLEAWKNHTVIFLERIFGKDSSKIKMIKELHYDYSSWNLRDTAAAGKTKDKDPLRMQAAEILSATIAELENLGLPEGTKDKEKIWELLQDELTGKQVKEIEAFLVSEEQEKTEKIATILENLEKENLALTIAKLLIS
;
A
#
# COMPACT_ATOMS: atom_id res chain seq x y z
N MET A 1 4.01 6.87 -15.47
CA MET A 1 4.81 7.05 -14.23
C MET A 1 3.88 7.33 -13.07
N ALA A 2 4.32 7.05 -11.84
CA ALA A 2 3.56 7.25 -10.60
C ALA A 2 3.46 8.73 -10.18
N GLU A 3 3.18 9.63 -11.13
CA GLU A 3 3.30 11.08 -10.93
C GLU A 3 2.32 11.62 -9.88
N LYS A 4 1.10 11.08 -9.85
CA LYS A 4 0.06 11.49 -8.88
C LYS A 4 0.43 11.03 -7.47
N GLU A 5 0.92 9.81 -7.35
CA GLU A 5 1.35 9.20 -6.10
C GLU A 5 2.56 9.94 -5.54
N ILE A 6 3.57 10.20 -6.37
CA ILE A 6 4.74 10.99 -6.02
C ILE A 6 4.33 12.41 -5.56
N ALA A 7 3.40 13.07 -6.25
CA ALA A 7 2.91 14.38 -5.86
C ALA A 7 2.22 14.36 -4.48
N LEU A 8 1.45 13.32 -4.17
CA LEU A 8 0.82 13.14 -2.85
C LEU A 8 1.88 12.98 -1.75
N LEU A 9 2.92 12.19 -1.99
CA LEU A 9 4.00 11.99 -1.01
C LEU A 9 4.84 13.27 -0.82
N LYS A 10 5.15 14.00 -1.89
CA LYS A 10 5.83 15.31 -1.80
C LYS A 10 5.01 16.32 -0.98
N LYS A 11 3.68 16.29 -1.10
CA LYS A 11 2.79 17.09 -0.26
C LYS A 11 2.85 16.67 1.22
N GLN A 12 2.93 15.38 1.53
CA GLN A 12 3.12 14.94 2.93
C GLN A 12 4.46 15.41 3.50
N ILE A 13 5.54 15.41 2.70
CA ILE A 13 6.83 15.97 3.12
C ILE A 13 6.70 17.46 3.44
N SER A 14 5.99 18.25 2.61
CA SER A 14 5.81 19.68 2.90
C SER A 14 5.04 19.94 4.21
N LYS A 15 4.06 19.08 4.53
CA LYS A 15 3.25 19.19 5.76
C LYS A 15 4.08 19.03 7.03
N LEU A 16 5.18 18.27 6.99
CA LEU A 16 6.09 18.13 8.13
C LEU A 16 6.62 19.48 8.62
N ASN A 17 6.73 20.49 7.74
CA ASN A 17 7.27 21.80 8.08
C ASN A 17 6.19 22.83 8.48
N GLU A 18 4.92 22.42 8.58
CA GLU A 18 3.84 23.33 8.98
C GLU A 18 4.00 23.77 10.45
N LYS A 19 3.63 25.02 10.72
CA LYS A 19 3.70 25.59 12.08
C LYS A 19 2.80 24.87 13.09
N LYS A 20 1.66 24.35 12.62
CA LYS A 20 0.69 23.58 13.42
C LYS A 20 0.75 22.09 13.05
N PHE A 21 1.97 21.54 13.03
CA PHE A 21 2.18 20.14 12.73
C PHE A 21 1.62 19.25 13.85
N ASP A 22 0.79 18.29 13.46
CA ASP A 22 0.27 17.22 14.31
C ASP A 22 0.75 15.87 13.76
N LEU A 23 1.54 15.16 14.56
CA LEU A 23 2.17 13.90 14.16
C LEU A 23 1.13 12.81 13.89
N GLU A 24 0.13 12.65 14.75
CA GLU A 24 -0.83 11.55 14.64
C GLU A 24 -1.79 11.79 13.47
N ALA A 25 -2.24 13.03 13.27
CA ALA A 25 -3.02 13.41 12.11
C ALA A 25 -2.23 13.17 10.81
N TRP A 26 -0.95 13.54 10.78
CA TRP A 26 -0.08 13.33 9.63
C TRP A 26 0.20 11.85 9.36
N LYS A 27 0.44 11.03 10.40
CA LYS A 27 0.64 9.59 10.30
C LYS A 27 -0.57 8.93 9.67
N ASN A 28 -1.76 9.20 10.20
CA ASN A 28 -3.02 8.64 9.69
C ASN A 28 -3.23 8.97 8.21
N HIS A 29 -3.01 10.24 7.84
CA HIS A 29 -3.15 10.69 6.46
C HIS A 29 -2.14 10.01 5.52
N THR A 30 -0.90 9.85 5.98
CA THR A 30 0.19 9.24 5.22
C THR A 30 -0.04 7.75 5.04
N VAL A 31 -0.49 7.05 6.09
CA VAL A 31 -0.84 5.63 6.05
C VAL A 31 -1.91 5.36 5.00
N ILE A 32 -2.98 6.17 4.92
CA ILE A 32 -4.04 6.00 3.90
C ILE A 32 -3.46 6.01 2.47
N PHE A 33 -2.52 6.92 2.20
CA PHE A 33 -1.89 6.97 0.88
C PHE A 33 -0.97 5.78 0.64
N LEU A 34 -0.15 5.41 1.62
CA LEU A 34 0.75 4.26 1.50
C LEU A 34 0.00 2.93 1.35
N GLU A 35 -1.12 2.74 2.06
CA GLU A 35 -1.99 1.57 1.93
C GLU A 35 -2.59 1.48 0.52
N ARG A 36 -3.00 2.62 -0.05
CA ARG A 36 -3.52 2.67 -1.41
C ARG A 36 -2.45 2.37 -2.47
N ILE A 37 -1.22 2.84 -2.24
CA ILE A 37 -0.12 2.68 -3.20
C ILE A 37 0.49 1.28 -3.11
N PHE A 38 0.76 0.78 -1.90
CA PHE A 38 1.57 -0.42 -1.65
C PHE A 38 0.82 -1.59 -1.00
N GLY A 39 -0.47 -1.43 -0.66
CA GLY A 39 -1.22 -2.41 0.11
C GLY A 39 -0.98 -2.31 1.62
N LYS A 40 -1.84 -2.98 2.41
CA LYS A 40 -1.92 -2.84 3.87
C LYS A 40 -0.69 -3.38 4.62
N ASP A 41 0.05 -4.30 4.01
CA ASP A 41 1.15 -5.03 4.65
C ASP A 41 2.55 -4.45 4.33
N SER A 42 2.61 -3.25 3.75
CA SER A 42 3.89 -2.63 3.41
C SER A 42 4.71 -2.26 4.64
N SER A 43 6.00 -2.61 4.65
CA SER A 43 6.95 -2.22 5.71
C SER A 43 7.02 -0.70 5.92
N LYS A 44 6.79 0.08 4.87
CA LYS A 44 6.73 1.56 4.90
C LYS A 44 5.63 2.06 5.85
N ILE A 45 4.48 1.40 5.87
CA ILE A 45 3.36 1.74 6.76
C ILE A 45 3.76 1.52 8.22
N LYS A 46 4.45 0.41 8.50
CA LYS A 46 4.94 0.11 9.85
C LYS A 46 5.92 1.18 10.32
N MET A 47 6.88 1.57 9.48
CA MET A 47 7.84 2.63 9.79
C MET A 47 7.16 3.96 10.14
N ILE A 48 6.11 4.36 9.39
CA ILE A 48 5.34 5.57 9.68
C ILE A 48 4.55 5.44 10.99
N LYS A 49 3.91 4.30 11.25
CA LYS A 49 3.15 4.06 12.49
C LYS A 49 4.03 4.08 13.73
N GLU A 50 5.27 3.63 13.61
CA GLU A 50 6.25 3.57 14.69
C GLU A 50 6.95 4.92 14.96
N LEU A 51 6.70 5.97 14.16
CA LEU A 51 7.18 7.31 14.49
C LEU A 51 6.54 7.81 15.79
N HIS A 52 7.38 8.12 16.77
CA HIS A 52 6.99 8.72 18.04
C HIS A 52 8.17 9.54 18.59
N TYR A 53 7.86 10.58 19.35
CA TYR A 53 8.89 11.31 20.07
C TYR A 53 9.39 10.44 21.23
N ASP A 54 10.68 10.16 21.26
CA ASP A 54 11.29 9.50 22.41
C ASP A 54 11.59 10.55 23.50
N TYR A 55 10.79 10.51 24.56
CA TYR A 55 10.93 11.35 25.75
C TYR A 55 11.80 10.71 26.84
N SER A 56 12.64 9.73 26.50
CA SER A 56 13.58 9.15 27.44
C SER A 56 14.49 10.23 28.06
N SER A 57 14.75 10.11 29.37
CA SER A 57 15.50 11.10 30.18
C SER A 57 16.93 11.36 29.69
N TRP A 58 17.45 10.51 28.80
CA TRP A 58 18.73 10.69 28.11
C TRP A 58 18.62 11.72 26.97
N ASN A 59 17.53 11.66 26.20
CA ASN A 59 17.26 12.52 25.04
C ASN A 59 16.92 13.96 25.43
N LEU A 60 16.32 14.14 26.62
CA LEU A 60 16.06 15.44 27.25
C LEU A 60 17.35 16.17 27.66
N ARG A 61 18.43 15.43 27.95
CA ARG A 61 19.71 16.00 28.38
C ARG A 61 20.49 16.60 27.21
N ASP A 62 20.49 15.92 26.06
CA ASP A 62 21.11 16.42 24.84
C ASP A 62 20.33 17.59 24.21
N THR A 63 19.00 17.55 24.25
CA THR A 63 18.17 18.68 23.76
C THR A 63 18.28 19.93 24.63
N ALA A 64 18.54 19.79 25.93
CA ALA A 64 18.83 20.92 26.83
C ALA A 64 20.26 21.48 26.68
N ALA A 65 21.24 20.63 26.35
CA ALA A 65 22.62 21.04 26.07
C ALA A 65 22.77 21.70 24.68
N ALA A 66 21.96 21.30 23.71
CA ALA A 66 21.86 21.90 22.38
C ALA A 66 21.03 23.20 22.36
N GLY A 67 21.23 24.05 23.37
CA GLY A 67 20.69 25.40 23.38
C GLY A 67 21.06 26.12 22.08
N LYS A 68 20.08 26.28 21.18
CA LYS A 68 20.15 27.04 19.91
C LYS A 68 20.71 26.32 18.66
N THR A 69 20.56 25.01 18.47
CA THR A 69 20.60 24.49 17.07
C THR A 69 19.19 24.48 16.50
N LYS A 70 18.93 25.44 15.62
CA LYS A 70 17.69 25.64 14.85
C LYS A 70 17.44 24.54 13.79
N ASP A 71 18.22 23.47 13.80
CA ASP A 71 18.37 22.63 12.62
C ASP A 71 17.64 21.29 12.83
N LYS A 72 16.35 21.36 12.52
CA LYS A 72 15.39 20.29 12.19
C LYS A 72 15.13 19.23 13.26
N ASP A 73 13.86 19.16 13.66
CA ASP A 73 13.26 18.10 14.48
C ASP A 73 13.63 16.69 13.94
N PRO A 74 14.37 15.85 14.71
CA PRO A 74 14.83 14.54 14.26
C PRO A 74 13.71 13.62 13.79
N LEU A 75 12.53 13.70 14.41
CA LEU A 75 11.38 12.89 14.02
C LEU A 75 10.83 13.34 12.65
N ARG A 76 10.80 14.65 12.40
CA ARG A 76 10.43 15.18 11.08
C ARG A 76 11.46 14.81 10.01
N MET A 77 12.74 14.77 10.38
CA MET A 77 13.80 14.30 9.47
C MET A 77 13.59 12.83 9.10
N GLN A 78 13.39 11.97 10.10
CA GLN A 78 13.12 10.54 9.87
C GLN A 78 11.87 10.33 9.00
N ALA A 79 10.79 11.04 9.29
CA ALA A 79 9.57 11.01 8.50
C ALA A 79 9.80 11.44 7.04
N ALA A 80 10.58 12.50 6.83
CA ALA A 80 10.93 12.98 5.49
C ALA A 80 11.80 11.99 4.72
N GLU A 81 12.76 11.34 5.38
CA GLU A 81 13.62 10.31 4.77
C GLU A 81 12.82 9.08 4.33
N ILE A 82 11.90 8.59 5.16
CA ILE A 82 11.00 7.46 4.80
C ILE A 82 10.22 7.78 3.52
N LEU A 83 9.63 8.97 3.45
CA LEU A 83 8.86 9.38 2.27
C LEU A 83 9.75 9.66 1.06
N SER A 84 10.96 10.19 1.25
CA SER A 84 11.91 10.44 0.17
C SER A 84 12.42 9.13 -0.44
N ALA A 85 12.75 8.15 0.38
CA ALA A 85 13.09 6.80 -0.08
C ALA A 85 11.92 6.15 -0.83
N THR A 86 10.68 6.33 -0.34
CA THR A 86 9.48 5.83 -1.01
C THR A 86 9.26 6.50 -2.37
N ILE A 87 9.50 7.81 -2.48
CA ILE A 87 9.43 8.52 -3.76
C ILE A 87 10.51 8.02 -4.72
N ALA A 88 11.74 7.86 -4.25
CA ALA A 88 12.84 7.35 -5.07
C ALA A 88 12.54 5.93 -5.59
N GLU A 89 11.92 5.08 -4.78
CA GLU A 89 11.45 3.77 -5.22
C GLU A 89 10.41 3.88 -6.34
N LEU A 90 9.39 4.74 -6.20
CA LEU A 90 8.39 4.96 -7.25
C LEU A 90 8.98 5.55 -8.53
N GLU A 91 9.98 6.42 -8.43
CA GLU A 91 10.68 7.03 -9.57
C GLU A 91 11.53 6.00 -10.34
N ASN A 92 12.16 5.05 -9.64
CA ASN A 92 13.06 4.07 -10.26
C ASN A 92 12.39 2.75 -10.63
N LEU A 93 11.43 2.27 -9.82
CA LEU A 93 10.81 0.95 -9.96
C LEU A 93 9.34 1.02 -10.43
N GLY A 94 8.71 2.19 -10.33
CA GLY A 94 7.30 2.35 -10.68
C GLY A 94 6.33 1.91 -9.57
N LEU A 95 5.06 1.74 -9.93
CA LEU A 95 4.03 1.30 -8.97
C LEU A 95 4.25 -0.18 -8.60
N PRO A 96 4.05 -0.56 -7.33
CA PRO A 96 4.20 -1.94 -6.88
C PRO A 96 3.23 -2.86 -7.63
N GLU A 97 3.75 -3.99 -8.11
CA GLU A 97 3.03 -4.91 -9.02
C GLU A 97 1.93 -5.74 -8.34
N GLY A 98 1.61 -5.47 -7.07
CA GLY A 98 0.65 -6.25 -6.27
C GLY A 98 -0.79 -6.27 -6.79
N THR A 99 -1.13 -5.43 -7.78
CA THR A 99 -2.39 -5.52 -8.54
C THR A 99 -2.24 -6.27 -9.85
N LYS A 100 -1.08 -6.24 -10.51
CA LYS A 100 -0.87 -6.86 -11.82
C LYS A 100 -1.05 -8.37 -11.80
N ASP A 101 -0.53 -9.06 -10.77
CA ASP A 101 -0.63 -10.52 -10.72
C ASP A 101 -2.08 -10.98 -10.54
N LYS A 102 -2.85 -10.27 -9.72
CA LYS A 102 -4.29 -10.55 -9.54
C LYS A 102 -5.12 -10.17 -10.76
N GLU A 103 -4.82 -9.04 -11.38
CA GLU A 103 -5.44 -8.60 -12.63
C GLU A 103 -5.16 -9.60 -13.76
N LYS A 104 -3.92 -10.10 -13.86
CA LYS A 104 -3.53 -11.10 -14.85
C LYS A 104 -4.18 -12.46 -14.61
N ILE A 105 -4.26 -12.92 -13.36
CA ILE A 105 -5.03 -14.13 -13.00
C ILE A 105 -6.51 -13.95 -13.38
N TRP A 106 -7.07 -12.77 -13.10
CA TRP A 106 -8.47 -12.47 -13.39
C TRP A 106 -8.74 -12.42 -14.89
N GLU A 107 -7.88 -11.77 -15.69
CA GLU A 107 -7.96 -11.75 -17.16
C GLU A 107 -7.94 -13.17 -17.73
N LEU A 108 -7.01 -14.03 -17.28
CA LEU A 108 -6.92 -15.42 -17.72
C LEU A 108 -8.17 -16.25 -17.35
N LEU A 109 -8.82 -15.93 -16.23
CA LEU A 109 -10.07 -16.58 -15.83
C LEU A 109 -11.28 -16.07 -16.63
N GLN A 110 -11.31 -14.78 -16.97
CA GLN A 110 -12.40 -14.17 -17.74
C GLN A 110 -12.52 -14.76 -19.15
N ASP A 111 -11.40 -15.19 -19.76
CA ASP A 111 -11.39 -15.85 -21.06
C ASP A 111 -12.14 -17.20 -21.05
N GLU A 112 -12.19 -17.87 -19.91
CA GLU A 112 -12.78 -19.21 -19.76
C GLU A 112 -14.17 -19.19 -19.11
N LEU A 113 -14.56 -18.04 -18.51
CA LEU A 113 -15.84 -17.86 -17.84
C LEU A 113 -16.89 -17.24 -18.78
N THR A 114 -18.15 -17.66 -18.63
CA THR A 114 -19.25 -16.95 -19.29
C THR A 114 -19.47 -15.57 -18.66
N GLY A 115 -19.95 -14.60 -19.44
CA GLY A 115 -20.27 -13.27 -18.92
C GLY A 115 -21.29 -13.25 -17.77
N LYS A 116 -22.09 -14.32 -17.60
CA LYS A 116 -22.96 -14.51 -16.44
C LYS A 116 -22.14 -14.88 -15.19
N GLN A 117 -21.23 -15.85 -15.30
CA GLN A 117 -20.36 -16.27 -14.19
C GLN A 117 -19.44 -15.14 -13.74
N VAL A 118 -18.92 -14.33 -14.67
CA VAL A 118 -18.11 -13.14 -14.33
C VAL A 118 -18.90 -12.17 -13.45
N LYS A 119 -20.14 -11.84 -13.84
CA LYS A 119 -21.01 -10.94 -13.06
C LYS A 119 -21.38 -11.51 -11.68
N GLU A 120 -21.59 -12.82 -11.59
CA GLU A 120 -21.88 -13.49 -10.31
C GLU A 120 -20.67 -13.44 -9.37
N ILE A 121 -19.47 -13.71 -9.88
CA ILE A 121 -18.23 -13.60 -9.08
C ILE A 121 -18.01 -12.15 -8.64
N GLU A 122 -18.16 -11.16 -9.53
CA GLU A 122 -18.05 -9.74 -9.19
C GLU A 122 -19.03 -9.33 -8.08
N ALA A 123 -20.27 -9.84 -8.12
CA ALA A 123 -21.25 -9.61 -7.07
C ALA A 123 -20.81 -10.20 -5.72
N PHE A 124 -20.23 -11.41 -5.71
CA PHE A 124 -19.70 -12.03 -4.49
C PHE A 124 -18.44 -11.36 -3.95
N LEU A 125 -17.60 -10.79 -4.82
CA LEU A 125 -16.38 -10.08 -4.40
C LEU A 125 -16.70 -8.80 -3.62
N VAL A 126 -17.82 -8.14 -3.95
CA VAL A 126 -18.28 -6.89 -3.31
C VAL A 126 -19.23 -7.16 -2.13
N SER A 127 -19.72 -8.38 -1.95
CA SER A 127 -20.61 -8.73 -0.84
C SER A 127 -19.87 -8.95 0.49
N GLU A 128 -20.57 -8.71 1.60
CA GLU A 128 -20.09 -8.97 2.97
C GLU A 128 -20.35 -10.41 3.43
N GLU A 129 -20.69 -11.32 2.51
CA GLU A 129 -21.01 -12.70 2.84
C GLU A 129 -19.75 -13.48 3.30
N GLN A 130 -19.87 -14.22 4.40
CA GLN A 130 -18.77 -15.06 4.92
C GLN A 130 -18.44 -16.24 4.00
N GLU A 131 -19.42 -16.74 3.24
CA GLU A 131 -19.31 -17.92 2.37
C GLU A 131 -18.91 -17.60 0.92
N LYS A 132 -18.53 -16.34 0.63
CA LYS A 132 -18.22 -15.92 -0.75
C LYS A 132 -17.14 -16.78 -1.43
N THR A 133 -16.17 -17.27 -0.67
CA THR A 133 -15.12 -18.17 -1.18
C THR A 133 -15.70 -19.49 -1.68
N GLU A 134 -16.62 -20.09 -0.94
CA GLU A 134 -17.26 -21.36 -1.31
C GLU A 134 -18.15 -21.19 -2.54
N LYS A 135 -18.91 -20.09 -2.61
CA LYS A 135 -19.76 -19.77 -3.76
C LYS A 135 -18.96 -19.54 -5.04
N ILE A 136 -17.84 -18.82 -4.94
CA ILE A 136 -16.92 -18.63 -6.06
C ILE A 136 -16.30 -19.98 -6.46
N ALA A 137 -15.90 -20.83 -5.49
CA ALA A 137 -15.38 -22.15 -5.79
C ALA A 137 -16.38 -23.02 -6.56
N THR A 138 -17.66 -23.04 -6.17
CA THR A 138 -18.72 -23.75 -6.91
C THR A 138 -18.86 -23.27 -8.36
N ILE A 139 -18.70 -21.96 -8.61
CA ILE A 139 -18.70 -21.43 -9.99
C ILE A 139 -17.50 -21.96 -10.78
N LEU A 140 -16.33 -21.98 -10.17
CA LEU A 140 -15.09 -22.45 -10.81
C LEU A 140 -15.06 -23.98 -11.00
N GLU A 141 -15.71 -24.76 -10.14
CA GLU A 141 -15.86 -26.22 -10.28
C GLU A 141 -16.68 -26.62 -11.51
N ASN A 142 -17.56 -25.73 -11.99
CA ASN A 142 -18.32 -25.95 -13.21
C ASN A 142 -17.50 -25.73 -14.49
N LEU A 143 -16.24 -25.26 -14.38
CA LEU A 143 -15.33 -25.18 -15.52
C LEU A 143 -14.80 -26.57 -15.88
N GLU A 144 -14.62 -26.80 -17.18
CA GLU A 144 -13.99 -28.02 -17.67
C GLU A 144 -12.56 -28.12 -17.12
N LYS A 145 -12.16 -29.34 -16.74
CA LYS A 145 -10.85 -29.59 -16.12
C LYS A 145 -9.70 -29.21 -17.05
N GLU A 146 -9.91 -29.39 -18.34
CA GLU A 146 -9.00 -29.01 -19.42
C GLU A 146 -8.76 -27.50 -19.42
N ASN A 147 -9.80 -26.68 -19.28
CA ASN A 147 -9.70 -25.22 -19.26
C ASN A 147 -9.02 -24.75 -17.97
N LEU A 148 -9.35 -25.34 -16.83
CA LEU A 148 -8.64 -25.08 -15.57
C LEU A 148 -7.15 -25.40 -15.68
N ALA A 149 -6.80 -26.55 -16.25
CA ALA A 149 -5.41 -26.95 -16.46
C ALA A 149 -4.67 -25.99 -17.41
N LEU A 150 -5.32 -25.54 -18.48
CA LEU A 150 -4.77 -24.54 -19.40
C LEU A 150 -4.55 -23.19 -18.72
N THR A 151 -5.50 -22.71 -17.91
CA THR A 151 -5.35 -21.46 -17.16
C THR A 151 -4.20 -21.54 -16.16
N ILE A 152 -4.05 -22.66 -15.46
CA ILE A 152 -2.92 -22.90 -14.55
C ILE A 152 -1.60 -22.95 -15.34
N ALA A 153 -1.57 -23.61 -16.51
CA ALA A 153 -0.38 -23.65 -17.35
C ALA A 153 0.01 -22.25 -17.88
N LYS A 154 -0.98 -21.46 -18.33
CA LYS A 154 -0.78 -20.06 -18.75
C LYS A 154 -0.21 -19.23 -17.60
N LEU A 155 -0.73 -19.39 -16.37
CA LEU A 155 -0.25 -18.72 -15.17
C LEU A 155 1.23 -19.03 -14.88
N LEU A 156 1.64 -20.29 -15.00
CA LEU A 156 3.01 -20.74 -14.69
C LEU A 156 4.05 -20.29 -15.72
N ILE A 157 3.64 -20.03 -16.96
CA ILE A 157 4.51 -19.57 -18.05
C ILE A 157 4.66 -18.04 -18.04
N SER A 158 3.63 -17.35 -17.56
CA SER A 158 3.48 -15.90 -17.68
C SER A 158 4.26 -15.11 -16.63
#